data_AF-A0A0F9TTF7-F1
#
_entry.id   AF-A0A0F9TTF7-F1
#
_cell.length_a   1.000
_cell.length_b   1.000
_cell.length_c   1.000
_cell.angle_alpha   90.00
_cell.angle_beta   90.00
_cell.angle_gamma   90.00
#
_symmetry.space_group_name_H-M   'P 1'
#
loop_
_entity.id
_entity.type
_entity.pdbx_description
1 polymer ?
#
loop_
_entity_poly.entity_id
_entity_poly.type
_entity_poly.pdbx_seq_one_letter_code
_entity_poly.pdbx_strand_id
1 'polypeptide(L)'
;MKCTIHSAKELVPSKTKYGIRYGCPVGGCTVVQWSGSSSTPADFGTRQARMVAHNHFDTLWQAGMFTRGKAYKALAKYLNLPQRKVHIGHFDITQCRKVVEFCEEVIKAK
;
A
#
# COMPACT_ATOMS: atom_id res chain seq x y z
N MET A 1 15.35 -9.38 5.38
CA MET A 1 13.95 -8.92 5.57
C MET A 1 13.16 -10.08 6.16
N LYS A 2 12.35 -9.84 7.19
CA LYS A 2 11.63 -10.90 7.92
C LYS A 2 10.16 -10.93 7.51
N CYS A 3 9.56 -12.11 7.58
CA CYS A 3 8.13 -12.25 7.41
C CYS A 3 7.40 -11.57 8.58
N THR A 4 6.31 -10.83 8.29
CA THR A 4 5.47 -10.18 9.30
C THR A 4 4.63 -11.16 10.11
N ILE A 5 4.37 -12.36 9.58
CA ILE A 5 3.66 -13.45 10.25
C ILE A 5 4.65 -14.39 10.95
N HIS A 6 5.75 -14.74 10.28
CA HIS A 6 6.77 -15.66 10.78
C HIS A 6 8.07 -14.90 11.09
N SER A 7 8.10 -14.19 12.21
CA SER A 7 9.24 -13.30 12.59
C SER A 7 10.60 -14.01 12.64
N ALA A 8 10.65 -15.34 12.78
CA ALA A 8 11.88 -16.14 12.76
C ALA A 8 12.33 -16.55 11.34
N LYS A 9 11.52 -16.32 10.29
CA LYS A 9 11.81 -16.75 8.92
C LYS A 9 12.12 -15.55 8.03
N GLU A 10 13.25 -15.65 7.34
CA GLU A 10 13.65 -14.68 6.33
C GLU A 10 12.90 -14.90 5.02
N LEU A 11 12.65 -13.82 4.30
CA LEU A 11 12.04 -13.89 2.98
C LEU A 11 13.10 -14.31 1.94
N VAL A 12 12.76 -15.29 1.12
CA VAL A 12 13.63 -15.86 0.09
C VAL A 12 13.38 -15.12 -1.24
N PRO A 13 14.43 -14.68 -1.94
CA PRO A 13 14.29 -13.99 -3.23
C PRO A 13 13.91 -14.94 -4.37
N SER A 14 13.09 -14.44 -5.30
CA SER A 14 12.77 -15.05 -6.58
C SER A 14 12.83 -13.99 -7.67
N LYS A 15 13.54 -14.26 -8.76
CA LYS A 15 13.63 -13.33 -9.90
C LYS A 15 12.34 -13.39 -10.72
N THR A 16 11.79 -12.23 -11.07
CA THR A 16 10.64 -12.10 -11.97
C THR A 16 10.95 -11.06 -13.04
N LYS A 17 10.07 -10.93 -14.04
CA LYS A 17 10.19 -9.88 -15.07
C LYS A 17 10.07 -8.44 -14.54
N TYR A 18 9.52 -8.26 -13.33
CA TYR A 18 9.33 -6.95 -12.69
C TYR A 18 10.40 -6.63 -11.63
N GLY A 19 11.39 -7.51 -11.45
CA GLY A 19 12.40 -7.40 -10.41
C GLY A 19 12.37 -8.59 -9.45
N ILE A 20 13.07 -8.44 -8.33
CA ILE A 20 13.20 -9.51 -7.32
C ILE A 20 12.00 -9.44 -6.38
N ARG A 21 11.32 -10.58 -6.22
CA ARG A 21 10.23 -10.74 -5.25
C ARG A 21 10.71 -11.63 -4.12
N TYR A 22 10.60 -11.15 -2.89
CA TYR A 22 10.93 -11.88 -1.68
C TYR A 22 9.66 -12.51 -1.13
N GLY A 23 9.65 -13.83 -0.92
CA GLY A 23 8.50 -14.57 -0.39
C GLY A 23 8.87 -15.39 0.84
N CYS A 24 7.90 -15.64 1.71
CA CYS A 24 8.12 -16.53 2.86
C CYS A 24 8.20 -18.00 2.38
N PRO A 25 9.20 -18.79 2.82
CA PRO A 25 9.33 -20.19 2.40
C PRO A 25 8.34 -21.14 3.10
N VAL A 26 7.58 -20.67 4.09
CA VAL A 26 6.62 -21.48 4.84
C VAL A 26 5.39 -21.76 3.96
N GLY A 27 5.04 -23.03 3.78
CA GLY A 27 3.85 -23.46 3.03
C GLY A 27 2.58 -22.80 3.57
N GLY A 28 1.75 -22.26 2.67
CA GLY A 28 0.53 -21.52 3.03
C GLY A 28 0.75 -20.06 3.43
N CYS A 29 1.99 -19.61 3.65
CA CYS A 29 2.27 -18.20 3.92
C CYS A 29 2.19 -17.38 2.63
N THR A 30 1.41 -16.31 2.65
CA THR A 30 1.21 -15.43 1.48
C THR A 30 1.98 -14.11 1.56
N VAL A 31 2.86 -13.96 2.56
CA VAL A 31 3.65 -12.75 2.75
C VAL A 31 4.73 -12.63 1.69
N VAL A 32 4.71 -11.50 1.00
CA VAL A 32 5.71 -11.15 -0.02
C VAL A 32 6.11 -9.68 0.06
N GLN A 33 7.28 -9.36 -0.49
CA GLN A 33 7.79 -8.02 -0.66
C GLN A 33 8.52 -7.91 -2.00
N TRP A 34 8.40 -6.77 -2.68
CA TRP A 34 9.19 -6.48 -3.87
C TRP A 34 10.52 -5.81 -3.51
N SER A 35 11.57 -6.04 -4.30
CA SER A 35 12.83 -5.29 -4.19
C SER A 35 12.57 -3.80 -4.36
N GLY A 36 12.85 -3.01 -3.34
CA GLY A 36 12.66 -1.55 -3.34
C GLY A 36 12.21 -1.01 -1.99
N SER A 37 12.20 0.32 -1.85
CA SER A 37 11.75 1.03 -0.64
C SER A 37 10.27 1.45 -0.66
N SER A 38 9.56 1.16 -1.76
CA SER A 38 8.17 1.58 -1.97
C SER A 38 7.11 0.73 -1.27
N SER A 39 7.49 -0.44 -0.72
CA SER A 39 6.53 -1.28 -0.01
C SER A 39 7.15 -2.10 1.12
N THR A 40 6.35 -2.34 2.15
CA THR A 40 6.68 -3.26 3.25
C THR A 40 6.13 -4.67 2.97
N PRO A 41 6.70 -5.74 3.57
CA PRO A 41 6.16 -7.09 3.44
C PRO A 41 4.68 -7.13 3.78
N ALA A 42 3.90 -7.79 2.93
CA ALA A 42 2.45 -7.88 3.10
C ALA A 42 1.93 -9.25 2.68
N ASP A 43 0.98 -9.75 3.46
CA ASP A 43 0.21 -10.96 3.15
C ASP A 43 -0.78 -10.69 2.01
N PHE A 44 -1.56 -11.70 1.63
CA PHE A 44 -2.57 -11.54 0.59
C PHE A 44 -3.62 -10.48 0.96
N GLY A 45 -4.15 -10.49 2.18
CA GLY A 45 -5.20 -9.57 2.62
C GLY A 45 -4.75 -8.10 2.58
N THR A 46 -3.56 -7.81 3.11
CA THR A 46 -2.98 -6.46 3.09
C THR A 46 -2.68 -6.01 1.66
N ARG A 47 -2.20 -6.90 0.79
CA ARG A 47 -1.98 -6.56 -0.63
C ARG A 47 -3.27 -6.22 -1.36
N GLN A 48 -4.36 -6.96 -1.10
CA GLN A 48 -5.68 -6.64 -1.65
C GLN A 48 -6.17 -5.29 -1.16
N ALA A 49 -6.06 -5.02 0.15
CA ALA A 49 -6.47 -3.73 0.72
C ALA A 49 -5.68 -2.55 0.11
N ARG A 50 -4.36 -2.71 -0.08
CA ARG A 50 -3.52 -1.70 -0.74
C ARG A 50 -3.92 -1.47 -2.19
N MET A 51 -4.25 -2.54 -2.93
CA MET A 51 -4.72 -2.43 -4.31
C MET A 51 -6.05 -1.68 -4.40
N VAL A 52 -7.02 -1.99 -3.53
CA VAL A 52 -8.30 -1.27 -3.47
C VAL A 52 -8.07 0.19 -3.13
N ALA A 53 -7.28 0.49 -2.09
CA ALA A 53 -6.94 1.87 -1.74
C ALA A 53 -6.28 2.63 -2.91
N HIS A 54 -5.39 1.98 -3.65
CA HIS A 54 -4.79 2.56 -4.86
C HIS A 54 -5.84 2.86 -5.93
N ASN A 55 -6.76 1.94 -6.22
CA ASN A 55 -7.79 2.16 -7.24
C ASN A 55 -8.66 3.38 -6.92
N HIS A 56 -9.13 3.51 -5.66
CA HIS A 56 -9.91 4.67 -5.24
C HIS A 56 -9.10 5.96 -5.27
N PHE A 57 -7.86 5.91 -4.77
CA PHE A 57 -7.00 7.08 -4.72
C PHE A 57 -6.57 7.55 -6.12
N ASP A 58 -6.33 6.61 -7.03
CA ASP A 58 -5.93 6.92 -8.40
C ASP A 58 -7.07 7.54 -9.20
N THR A 59 -8.31 7.17 -8.91
CA THR A 59 -9.51 7.80 -9.48
C THR A 59 -9.54 9.31 -9.21
N LEU A 60 -9.09 9.76 -8.02
CA LEU A 60 -9.09 11.18 -7.67
C LEU A 60 -8.23 12.03 -8.62
N TRP A 61 -7.05 11.53 -9.01
CA TRP A 61 -6.18 12.29 -9.90
C TRP A 61 -6.37 11.97 -11.38
N GLN A 62 -6.84 10.76 -11.72
CA GLN A 62 -7.20 10.41 -13.10
C GLN A 62 -8.46 11.15 -13.59
N ALA A 63 -9.45 11.37 -12.71
CA ALA A 63 -10.63 12.17 -13.02
C ALA A 63 -10.35 13.70 -13.03
N GLY A 64 -9.09 14.11 -12.86
CA GLY A 64 -8.70 15.52 -12.82
C GLY A 64 -9.15 16.28 -11.57
N MET A 65 -9.67 15.60 -10.53
CA MET A 65 -10.08 16.27 -9.29
C MET A 65 -8.88 16.81 -8.52
N PHE A 66 -7.75 16.09 -8.57
CA PHE A 66 -6.49 16.50 -7.95
C PHE A 66 -5.29 16.26 -8.87
N THR A 67 -4.22 17.04 -8.68
CA THR A 67 -2.90 16.55 -9.10
C THR A 67 -2.43 15.50 -8.09
N ARG A 68 -1.67 14.49 -8.54
CA ARG A 68 -1.16 13.41 -7.67
C ARG A 68 -0.51 13.94 -6.38
N GLY A 69 0.31 14.99 -6.48
CA GLY A 69 0.94 15.63 -5.32
C GLY A 69 -0.05 16.28 -4.35
N LYS A 70 -1.10 16.94 -4.86
CA LYS A 70 -2.17 17.52 -4.03
C LYS A 70 -3.00 16.43 -3.34
N ALA A 71 -3.30 15.33 -4.02
CA ALA A 71 -4.00 14.19 -3.44
C ALA A 71 -3.22 13.61 -2.24
N TYR A 72 -1.90 13.41 -2.40
CA TYR A 72 -1.06 12.92 -1.29
C TYR A 72 -0.97 13.93 -0.13
N LYS A 73 -0.95 15.23 -0.42
CA LYS A 73 -0.95 16.28 0.61
C LYS A 73 -2.28 16.31 1.38
N ALA A 74 -3.41 16.15 0.70
CA ALA A 74 -4.73 16.09 1.33
C ALA A 74 -4.89 14.83 2.18
N LEU A 75 -4.47 13.66 1.65
CA LEU A 75 -4.46 12.41 2.40
C LEU A 75 -3.55 12.48 3.63
N ALA A 76 -2.40 13.13 3.52
CA ALA A 76 -1.49 13.35 4.65
C ALA A 76 -2.15 14.15 5.77
N LYS A 77 -2.90 15.21 5.42
CA LYS A 77 -3.68 16.00 6.38
C LYS A 77 -4.79 15.16 7.02
N TYR A 78 -5.50 14.34 6.24
CA TYR A 78 -6.58 13.47 6.73
C TYR A 78 -6.06 12.42 7.72
N LEU A 79 -4.92 11.80 7.42
CA LEU A 79 -4.31 10.79 8.29
C LEU A 79 -3.49 11.39 9.45
N ASN A 80 -3.35 12.72 9.49
CA ASN A 80 -2.46 13.44 10.41
C ASN A 80 -1.01 12.90 10.39
N LEU A 81 -0.49 12.64 9.19
CA LEU A 81 0.85 12.11 8.96
C LEU A 81 1.67 13.05 8.07
N PRO A 82 3.01 13.09 8.24
CA PRO A 82 3.85 13.85 7.32
C PRO A 82 3.83 13.20 5.94
N GLN A 83 3.71 14.00 4.87
CA GLN A 83 3.56 13.51 3.49
C GLN A 83 4.62 12.47 3.08
N ARG A 84 5.87 12.62 3.55
CA ARG A 84 6.95 11.66 3.31
C ARG A 84 6.69 10.23 3.85
N LYS A 85 5.79 10.09 4.82
CA LYS A 85 5.38 8.79 5.40
C LYS A 85 4.08 8.26 4.80
N VAL A 86 3.42 9.03 3.93
CA VAL A 86 2.13 8.69 3.33
C VAL A 86 2.38 7.97 2.01
N HIS A 87 2.61 6.67 2.11
CA HIS A 87 2.77 5.80 0.95
C HIS A 87 1.88 4.57 1.13
N ILE A 88 0.89 4.39 0.26
CA ILE A 88 -0.10 3.30 0.36
C ILE A 88 0.59 1.92 0.40
N GLY A 89 1.72 1.76 -0.30
CA GLY A 89 2.55 0.55 -0.23
C GLY A 89 3.12 0.21 1.16
N HIS A 90 3.04 1.12 2.14
CA HIS A 90 3.47 0.92 3.52
C HIS A 90 2.29 0.76 4.49
N PHE A 91 1.06 0.93 4.03
CA PHE A 91 -0.12 0.95 4.88
C PHE A 91 -0.56 -0.45 5.31
N ASP A 92 -1.15 -0.53 6.49
CA ASP A 92 -1.92 -1.69 6.95
C ASP A 92 -3.36 -1.66 6.41
N ILE A 93 -4.13 -2.71 6.67
CA ILE A 93 -5.52 -2.84 6.22
C ILE A 93 -6.40 -1.68 6.74
N THR A 94 -6.20 -1.25 7.98
CA THR A 94 -6.99 -0.19 8.61
C THR A 94 -6.71 1.16 7.98
N GLN A 95 -5.44 1.47 7.72
CA GLN A 95 -5.01 2.65 6.99
C GLN A 95 -5.51 2.64 5.56
N CYS A 96 -5.48 1.50 4.87
CA CYS A 96 -6.07 1.36 3.53
C CYS A 96 -7.56 1.69 3.51
N ARG A 97 -8.33 1.25 4.52
CA ARG A 97 -9.76 1.63 4.66
C ARG A 97 -9.94 3.14 4.81
N LYS A 98 -9.13 3.79 5.66
CA LYS A 98 -9.14 5.26 5.80
C LYS A 98 -8.84 5.99 4.49
N VAL A 99 -7.97 5.44 3.63
CA VAL A 99 -7.73 6.01 2.30
C VAL A 99 -8.98 5.95 1.44
N VAL A 100 -9.70 4.82 1.46
CA VAL A 100 -10.96 4.66 0.71
C VAL A 100 -12.02 5.64 1.23
N GLU A 101 -12.21 5.73 2.54
CA GLU A 101 -13.12 6.70 3.19
C GLU A 101 -12.81 8.13 2.76
N PHE A 102 -11.53 8.54 2.82
CA PHE A 102 -11.08 9.84 2.33
C PHE A 102 -11.45 10.07 0.86
N CYS A 103 -11.24 9.07 -0.01
CA CYS A 103 -11.57 9.21 -1.43
C CYS A 103 -13.08 9.38 -1.65
N GLU A 104 -13.90 8.63 -0.92
CA GLU A 104 -15.35 8.74 -0.99
C GLU A 104 -15.85 10.10 -0.48
N GLU A 105 -15.31 10.60 0.63
CA GLU A 105 -15.63 11.94 1.14
C GLU A 105 -15.29 13.03 0.12
N VAL A 106 -14.11 12.93 -0.51
CA VAL A 106 -13.67 13.88 -1.53
C VAL A 106 -14.57 13.85 -2.77
N ILE A 107 -15.01 12.66 -3.20
CA ILE A 107 -15.91 12.51 -4.34
C ILE A 107 -17.30 13.06 -4.02
N LYS A 108 -17.81 12.84 -2.80
CA LYS A 108 -19.12 13.35 -2.34
C LYS A 108 -19.14 14.86 -2.12
N ALA A 109 -18.01 15.46 -1.75
CA ALA A 109 -17.89 16.89 -1.51
C ALA A 109 -17.78 17.73 -2.80
N LYS A 110 -17.84 17.09 -3.97
CA LYS A 110 -17.86 17.72 -5.29
C LYS A 110 -19.29 17.87 -5.79
#